data_AF-A0AAV0ILR9-F1
#
_entry.id   AF-A0AAV0ILR9-F1
#
_cell.length_a   1.000
_cell.length_b   1.000
_cell.length_c   1.000
_cell.angle_alpha   90.00
_cell.angle_beta   90.00
_cell.angle_gamma   90.00
#
_symmetry.space_group_name_H-M   'P 1'
#
loop_
_entity.id
_entity.type
_entity.pdbx_description
1 polymer ?
#
loop_
_entity_poly.entity_id
_entity_poly.type
_entity_poly.pdbx_seq_one_letter_code
_entity_poly.pdbx_strand_id
1 'polypeptide(L)'
;MQITDKFISTGSPCRCVDYLMPEDSTLHKQAMMVSSGGGMFPTDLTKFDHLMMETREVILSPEFGKVVEVSLKELIDALVEDLETQTTEGTLTSGLPLVKLLPRVAQVGSSLLKEPSENRYIQIIQKSPEVELFFTLLYANTPPQP
;
A
#
# COMPACT_ATOMS: atom_id res chain seq x y z
N MET A 1 -10.78 8.64 -12.76
CA MET A 1 -11.77 7.60 -13.05
C MET A 1 -12.71 7.53 -11.84
N GLN A 2 -14.04 7.59 -11.96
CA GLN A 2 -14.92 7.71 -10.77
C GLN A 2 -14.78 6.54 -9.75
N ILE A 3 -14.31 5.37 -10.21
CA ILE A 3 -14.04 4.21 -9.36
C ILE A 3 -12.79 4.41 -8.48
N THR A 4 -11.69 4.94 -9.02
CA THR A 4 -10.47 5.20 -8.22
C THR A 4 -10.76 6.21 -7.14
N ASP A 5 -11.45 7.29 -7.50
CA ASP A 5 -11.80 8.37 -6.57
C ASP A 5 -12.70 7.83 -5.46
N LYS A 6 -13.59 6.87 -5.76
CA LYS A 6 -14.41 6.18 -4.77
C LYS A 6 -13.58 5.23 -3.89
N PHE A 7 -12.72 4.38 -4.44
CA PHE A 7 -11.89 3.48 -3.62
C PHE A 7 -10.93 4.25 -2.70
N ILE A 8 -10.32 5.33 -3.21
CA ILE A 8 -9.42 6.20 -2.45
C ILE A 8 -10.18 7.00 -1.38
N SER A 9 -11.36 7.54 -1.68
CA SER A 9 -12.16 8.33 -0.70
C SER A 9 -12.92 7.50 0.32
N THR A 10 -13.20 6.22 0.07
CA THR A 10 -13.95 5.36 0.99
C THR A 10 -13.03 4.66 2.01
N GLY A 11 -11.72 4.67 1.80
CA GLY A 11 -10.73 4.15 2.73
C GLY A 11 -10.11 5.28 3.55
N SER A 12 -10.09 5.14 4.88
CA SER A 12 -9.08 5.88 5.65
C SER A 12 -7.70 5.43 5.13
N PRO A 13 -6.80 6.35 4.74
CA PRO A 13 -5.42 6.02 4.37
C PRO A 13 -4.72 5.14 5.42
N CYS A 14 -5.19 5.23 6.67
CA CYS A 14 -4.67 4.54 7.84
C CYS A 14 -4.99 3.04 7.91
N ARG A 15 -5.79 2.44 7.00
CA ARG A 15 -6.07 0.98 7.02
C ARG A 15 -4.96 0.13 6.41
N CYS A 16 -4.02 0.71 5.67
CA CYS A 16 -2.88 -0.05 5.12
C CYS A 16 -2.01 -0.64 6.24
N VAL A 17 -1.90 0.05 7.38
CA VAL A 17 -1.11 -0.41 8.53
C VAL A 17 -1.60 -1.77 9.04
N ASP A 18 -2.93 -2.00 9.04
CA ASP A 18 -3.55 -3.24 9.53
C ASP A 18 -3.18 -4.46 8.66
N TYR A 19 -2.85 -4.24 7.39
CA TYR A 19 -2.42 -5.29 6.46
C TYR A 19 -0.91 -5.45 6.39
N LEU A 20 -0.15 -4.39 6.68
CA LEU A 20 1.31 -4.37 6.54
C LEU A 20 2.05 -4.69 7.85
N MET A 21 1.43 -4.40 8.99
CA MET A 21 2.05 -4.55 10.30
C MET A 21 1.08 -5.20 11.30
N PRO A 22 1.57 -6.07 12.20
CA PRO A 22 0.76 -6.59 13.29
C PRO A 22 0.34 -5.47 14.26
N GLU A 23 -0.71 -5.69 15.05
CA GLU A 23 -1.15 -4.76 16.09
C GLU A 23 -0.03 -4.41 17.08
N ASP A 24 0.01 -3.15 17.52
CA ASP A 24 1.04 -2.68 18.42
C ASP A 24 0.77 -3.15 19.86
N SER A 25 1.37 -4.28 20.22
CA SER A 25 1.31 -4.82 21.57
C SER A 25 1.96 -3.90 22.62
N THR A 26 2.80 -2.95 22.21
CA THR A 26 3.49 -2.02 23.12
C THR A 26 2.57 -0.90 23.60
N LEU A 27 1.65 -0.41 22.75
CA LEU A 27 0.59 0.51 23.16
C LEU A 27 -0.31 -0.12 24.23
N HIS A 28 -0.62 -1.41 24.08
CA HIS A 28 -1.43 -2.14 25.04
C HIS A 28 -0.72 -2.34 26.39
N LYS A 29 0.59 -2.57 26.37
CA LYS A 29 1.45 -2.62 27.58
C LYS A 29 1.55 -1.26 28.26
N GLN A 30 1.70 -0.17 27.49
CA GLN A 30 1.76 1.19 28.03
C GLN A 30 0.41 1.62 28.63
N ALA A 31 -0.71 1.33 27.98
CA ALA A 31 -2.05 1.65 28.47
C ALA A 31 -2.41 0.90 29.77
N MET A 32 -2.05 -0.39 29.88
CA MET A 32 -2.20 -1.15 31.13
C MET A 32 -1.37 -0.55 32.28
N MET A 33 -0.21 0.02 31.97
CA MET A 33 0.71 0.54 32.97
C MET A 33 0.29 1.90 33.53
N VAL A 34 -0.24 2.80 32.69
CA VAL A 34 -0.83 4.10 33.11
C VAL A 34 -1.98 3.90 34.10
N SER A 35 -2.75 2.82 33.94
CA SER A 35 -3.83 2.46 34.89
C SER A 35 -3.31 1.92 36.24
N SER A 36 -2.04 1.55 36.36
CA SER A 36 -1.47 0.88 37.54
C SER A 36 -0.66 1.78 38.48
N GLY A 37 -0.46 3.06 38.16
CA GLY A 37 0.22 4.04 39.02
C GLY A 37 1.71 3.78 39.30
N GLY A 38 2.27 2.68 38.80
CA GLY A 38 3.69 2.34 38.92
C GLY A 38 4.49 2.88 37.76
N GLY A 39 5.09 4.06 37.91
CA GLY A 39 6.03 4.61 36.95
C GLY A 39 7.32 3.79 36.90
N MET A 40 7.43 2.93 35.90
CA MET A 40 8.70 2.36 35.46
C MET A 40 8.65 2.32 33.93
N PHE A 41 9.39 3.21 33.27
CA PHE A 41 9.52 3.19 31.80
C PHE A 41 9.96 1.79 31.36
N PRO A 42 9.48 1.26 30.21
CA PRO A 42 9.96 -0.03 29.70
C PRO A 42 11.45 0.13 29.41
N THR A 43 12.29 -0.34 30.31
CA THR A 43 13.74 -0.12 30.27
C THR A 43 14.42 -1.03 29.25
N ASP A 44 13.65 -1.78 28.45
CA ASP A 44 14.22 -2.69 27.46
C ASP A 44 13.27 -2.85 26.26
N LEU A 45 12.96 -1.74 25.58
CA LEU A 45 12.49 -1.81 24.20
C LEU A 45 13.67 -2.23 23.34
N THR A 46 13.55 -3.38 22.68
CA THR A 46 14.61 -3.87 21.82
C THR A 46 14.81 -2.92 20.64
N LYS A 47 15.96 -2.99 19.97
CA LYS A 47 16.17 -2.25 18.71
C LYS A 47 15.12 -2.60 17.65
N PHE A 48 14.62 -3.84 17.67
CA PHE A 48 13.54 -4.29 16.80
C PHE A 48 12.22 -3.60 17.13
N ASP A 49 11.88 -3.45 18.41
CA ASP A 49 10.66 -2.75 18.82
C ASP A 49 10.67 -1.27 18.39
N HIS A 50 11.83 -0.61 18.49
CA HIS A 50 12.00 0.75 17.97
C HIS A 50 11.81 0.79 16.44
N LEU A 51 12.43 -0.13 15.70
CA LEU A 51 12.28 -0.18 14.24
C LEU A 51 10.83 -0.44 13.82
N MET A 52 10.10 -1.27 14.55
CA MET A 52 8.67 -1.53 14.31
C MET A 52 7.82 -0.27 14.58
N MET A 53 8.16 0.50 15.61
CA MET A 53 7.48 1.77 15.91
C MET A 53 7.75 2.81 14.82
N GLU A 54 9.01 3.02 14.45
CA GLU A 54 9.41 3.95 13.38
C GLU A 54 8.78 3.55 12.03
N THR A 55 8.78 2.26 11.70
CA THR A 55 8.13 1.76 10.47
C THR A 55 6.62 2.04 10.48
N ARG A 56 5.96 1.88 11.63
CA ARG A 56 4.54 2.21 11.77
C ARG A 56 4.30 3.70 11.55
N GLU A 57 5.13 4.57 12.13
CA GLU A 57 5.03 6.01 11.93
C GLU A 57 5.20 6.38 10.45
N VAL A 58 6.14 5.76 9.76
CA VAL A 58 6.34 5.94 8.32
C VAL A 58 5.10 5.49 7.53
N ILE A 59 4.53 4.31 7.82
CA ILE A 59 3.34 3.81 7.11
C ILE A 59 2.10 4.69 7.38
N LEU A 60 1.99 5.28 8.56
CA LEU A 60 0.90 6.20 8.92
C LEU A 60 1.13 7.64 8.42
N SER A 61 2.32 7.93 7.87
CA SER A 61 2.67 9.26 7.40
C SER A 61 1.84 9.68 6.17
N PRO A 62 1.51 10.97 6.04
CA PRO A 62 0.83 11.48 4.85
C PRO A 62 1.69 11.32 3.58
N GLU A 63 3.02 11.33 3.72
CA GLU A 63 3.96 11.11 2.62
C GLU A 63 3.81 9.69 2.05
N PHE A 64 3.79 8.67 2.92
CA PHE A 64 3.56 7.30 2.49
C PHE A 64 2.16 7.11 1.91
N GLY A 65 1.14 7.69 2.55
CA GLY A 65 -0.24 7.65 2.05
C GLY A 65 -0.36 8.19 0.62
N LYS A 66 0.29 9.32 0.32
CA LYS A 66 0.32 9.90 -1.02
C LYS A 66 0.99 8.99 -2.04
N VAL A 67 2.10 8.35 -1.68
CA VAL A 67 2.80 7.40 -2.56
C VAL A 67 1.92 6.20 -2.87
N VAL A 68 1.24 5.64 -1.88
CA VAL A 68 0.29 4.53 -2.07
C VAL A 68 -0.86 4.94 -2.97
N GLU A 69 -1.42 6.14 -2.78
CA GLU A 69 -2.50 6.67 -3.60
C GLU A 69 -2.10 6.79 -5.07
N VAL A 70 -0.96 7.41 -5.36
CA VAL A 70 -0.43 7.57 -6.73
C VAL A 70 -0.14 6.21 -7.35
N SER A 71 0.55 5.33 -6.63
CA SER A 71 0.90 3.98 -7.09
C SER A 71 -0.34 3.15 -7.44
N LEU A 72 -1.37 3.21 -6.58
CA LEU A 72 -2.61 2.47 -6.79
C LEU A 72 -3.38 3.02 -8.00
N LYS A 73 -3.38 4.34 -8.19
CA LYS A 73 -4.01 4.97 -9.34
C LYS A 73 -3.35 4.53 -10.65
N GLU A 74 -2.02 4.63 -10.73
CA GLU A 74 -1.26 4.20 -11.92
C GLU A 74 -1.47 2.71 -12.24
N LEU A 75 -1.50 1.87 -11.20
CA LEU A 75 -1.75 0.44 -11.36
C LEU A 75 -3.16 0.16 -11.87
N ILE A 76 -4.17 0.82 -11.31
CA ILE A 76 -5.57 0.65 -11.74
C ILE A 76 -5.75 1.15 -13.17
N ASP A 77 -5.17 2.29 -13.53
CA ASP A 77 -5.25 2.82 -14.90
C ASP A 77 -4.66 1.81 -15.90
N ALA A 78 -3.48 1.24 -15.61
CA ALA A 78 -2.89 0.19 -16.44
C ALA A 78 -3.70 -1.11 -16.47
N LEU A 79 -4.32 -1.51 -15.36
CA LEU A 79 -5.18 -2.68 -15.30
C LEU A 79 -6.45 -2.51 -16.14
N VAL A 80 -7.03 -1.31 -16.15
CA VAL A 80 -8.18 -0.99 -17.00
C VAL A 80 -7.78 -1.03 -18.49
N GLU A 81 -6.64 -0.44 -18.86
CA GLU A 81 -6.10 -0.55 -20.22
C GLU A 81 -5.95 -2.01 -20.67
N ASP A 82 -5.40 -2.88 -19.81
CA ASP A 82 -5.22 -4.30 -20.12
C ASP A 82 -6.55 -5.06 -20.25
N LEU A 83 -7.60 -4.64 -19.55
CA LEU A 83 -8.95 -5.19 -19.69
C LEU A 83 -9.64 -4.70 -20.97
N GLU A 84 -9.40 -3.45 -21.36
CA GLU A 84 -9.95 -2.85 -22.57
C GLU A 84 -9.34 -3.45 -23.84
N THR A 85 -8.02 -3.64 -23.87
CA THR A 85 -7.29 -4.26 -24.99
C THR A 85 -7.70 -5.72 -25.25
N GLN A 86 -8.16 -6.43 -24.23
CA GLN A 86 -8.71 -7.79 -24.36
C GLN A 86 -10.17 -7.83 -24.84
N THR A 87 -10.78 -6.67 -25.10
CA THR A 87 -12.16 -6.54 -25.56
C THR A 87 -12.19 -6.16 -27.05
N THR A 88 -12.89 -6.96 -27.86
CA THR A 88 -13.10 -6.65 -29.28
C THR A 88 -13.70 -5.25 -29.46
N GLU A 89 -13.04 -4.42 -30.28
CA GLU A 89 -13.46 -3.07 -30.67
C GLU A 89 -14.95 -3.07 -31.03
N GLY A 90 -15.76 -2.37 -30.24
CA GLY A 90 -17.21 -2.27 -30.42
C GLY A 90 -18.07 -2.82 -29.27
N THR A 91 -17.51 -3.61 -28.35
CA THR A 91 -18.29 -4.15 -27.21
C THR A 91 -18.35 -3.19 -26.02
N LEU A 92 -17.35 -2.31 -25.86
CA LEU A 92 -17.24 -1.44 -24.68
C LEU A 92 -18.30 -0.33 -24.65
N THR A 93 -18.74 0.18 -25.80
CA THR A 93 -19.75 1.27 -25.88
C THR A 93 -21.16 0.82 -25.49
N SER A 94 -21.45 -0.49 -25.53
CA SER A 94 -22.74 -1.07 -25.15
C SER A 94 -22.74 -1.75 -23.77
N GLY A 95 -21.57 -1.80 -23.10
CA GLY A 95 -21.36 -2.54 -21.85
C GLY A 95 -21.08 -4.03 -22.07
N LEU A 96 -20.28 -4.63 -21.17
CA LEU A 96 -19.92 -6.05 -21.21
C LEU A 96 -20.71 -6.83 -20.14
N PRO A 97 -21.39 -7.94 -20.49
CA PRO A 97 -22.01 -8.80 -19.49
C PRO A 97 -20.99 -9.31 -18.47
N LEU A 98 -21.34 -9.28 -17.17
CA LEU A 98 -20.44 -9.70 -16.08
C LEU A 98 -19.87 -11.11 -16.28
N VAL A 99 -20.67 -12.04 -16.83
CA VAL A 99 -20.24 -13.42 -17.13
C VAL A 99 -19.08 -13.47 -18.14
N LYS A 100 -18.96 -12.48 -19.02
CA LYS A 100 -17.85 -12.35 -19.98
C LYS A 100 -16.67 -11.56 -19.41
N LEU A 101 -16.92 -10.72 -18.40
CA LEU A 101 -15.88 -9.94 -17.71
C LEU A 101 -15.10 -10.78 -16.71
N LEU A 102 -15.78 -11.67 -15.96
CA LEU A 102 -15.18 -12.46 -14.89
C LEU A 102 -13.94 -13.27 -15.33
N PRO A 103 -13.96 -14.00 -16.47
CA PRO A 103 -12.79 -14.76 -16.91
C PRO A 103 -11.60 -13.85 -17.26
N ARG A 104 -11.86 -12.64 -17.76
CA ARG A 104 -10.82 -11.67 -18.11
C ARG A 104 -10.18 -11.06 -16.89
N VAL A 105 -10.99 -10.70 -15.89
CA VAL A 105 -10.49 -10.25 -14.58
C VAL A 105 -9.65 -11.34 -13.93
N ALA A 106 -10.07 -12.61 -14.00
CA ALA A 106 -9.27 -13.73 -13.49
C ALA A 106 -7.93 -13.88 -14.23
N GLN A 107 -7.93 -13.72 -15.56
CA GLN A 107 -6.71 -13.76 -16.37
C GLN A 107 -5.75 -12.63 -16.01
N VAL A 108 -6.22 -11.38 -15.92
CA VAL A 108 -5.40 -10.24 -15.49
C VAL A 108 -4.91 -10.43 -14.06
N GLY A 109 -5.75 -10.97 -13.18
CA GLY A 109 -5.36 -11.34 -11.81
C GLY A 109 -4.17 -12.28 -11.76
N SER A 110 -4.06 -13.23 -12.68
CA SER A 110 -2.88 -14.12 -12.75
C SER A 110 -1.60 -13.38 -13.13
N SER A 111 -1.69 -12.33 -13.95
CA SER A 111 -0.55 -11.48 -14.33
C SER A 111 -0.04 -10.62 -13.17
N LEU A 112 -0.90 -10.26 -12.21
CA LEU A 112 -0.51 -9.53 -11.00
C LEU A 112 0.40 -10.36 -10.07
N LEU A 113 0.40 -11.68 -10.20
CA LEU A 113 1.14 -12.61 -9.33
C LEU A 113 2.48 -13.05 -9.92
N LYS A 114 2.88 -12.51 -11.08
CA LYS A 114 4.16 -12.81 -11.72
C LYS A 114 5.33 -12.16 -10.98
N GLU A 115 6.53 -12.70 -11.22
CA GLU A 115 7.77 -12.12 -10.69
C GLU A 115 7.95 -10.66 -11.14
N PRO A 116 8.64 -9.80 -10.35
CA PRO A 116 8.84 -8.38 -10.66
C PRO A 116 9.39 -8.10 -12.07
N SER A 117 10.25 -8.98 -12.59
CA SER A 117 10.84 -8.89 -13.93
C SER A 117 9.82 -9.09 -15.07
N GLU A 118 8.75 -9.83 -14.82
CA GLU A 118 7.70 -10.17 -15.80
C GLU A 118 6.38 -9.45 -15.53
N ASN A 119 6.28 -8.75 -14.40
CA ASN A 119 5.08 -8.10 -13.92
C ASN A 119 5.10 -6.61 -14.25
N ARG A 120 4.38 -6.23 -15.33
CA ARG A 120 4.23 -4.83 -15.76
C ARG A 120 3.73 -3.93 -14.62
N TYR A 121 2.83 -4.40 -13.77
CA TYR A 121 2.24 -3.61 -12.68
C TYR A 121 3.27 -3.28 -11.59
N ILE A 122 4.13 -4.23 -11.22
CA ILE A 122 5.24 -3.97 -10.31
C ILE A 122 6.24 -2.98 -10.94
N GLN A 123 6.53 -3.12 -12.23
CA GLN A 123 7.44 -2.22 -12.94
C GLN A 123 6.92 -0.79 -13.04
N ILE A 124 5.60 -0.60 -13.14
CA ILE A 124 4.97 0.74 -13.11
C ILE A 124 5.30 1.42 -11.77
N ILE A 125 5.05 0.73 -10.65
CA ILE A 125 5.34 1.25 -9.31
C ILE A 125 6.84 1.54 -9.15
N GLN A 126 7.71 0.64 -9.61
CA GLN A 126 9.17 0.81 -9.51
C GLN A 126 9.71 2.01 -10.31
N LYS A 127 9.02 2.40 -11.38
CA LYS A 127 9.43 3.52 -12.24
C LYS A 127 8.73 4.83 -11.86
N SER A 128 7.88 4.82 -10.84
CA SER A 128 7.20 6.02 -10.36
C SER A 128 8.20 6.96 -9.68
N PRO A 129 8.29 8.24 -10.12
CA PRO A 129 9.19 9.21 -9.51
C PRO A 129 8.78 9.56 -8.07
N GLU A 130 7.49 9.49 -7.73
CA GLU A 130 6.99 9.68 -6.36
C GLU A 130 7.51 8.59 -5.42
N VAL A 131 7.54 7.35 -5.90
CA VAL A 131 8.09 6.21 -5.15
C VAL A 131 9.60 6.38 -4.94
N GLU A 132 10.34 6.73 -5.99
CA GLU A 132 11.79 6.98 -5.92
C GLU A 132 12.13 8.11 -4.95
N LEU A 133 11.41 9.24 -5.06
CA LEU A 133 11.63 10.41 -4.19
C LEU A 133 11.34 10.07 -2.73
N PHE A 134 10.25 9.34 -2.45
CA PHE A 134 9.91 8.93 -1.10
C PHE A 134 11.01 8.08 -0.46
N PHE A 135 11.48 7.04 -1.16
CA PHE A 135 12.57 6.21 -0.63
C PHE A 135 13.88 7.00 -0.47
N THR A 136 14.20 7.90 -1.41
CA THR A 136 15.39 8.77 -1.30
C THR A 136 15.35 9.60 -0.03
N LEU A 137 14.20 10.24 0.26
CA LEU A 137 14.01 11.04 1.47
C LEU A 137 14.03 10.17 2.73
N LEU A 138 13.40 8.99 2.70
CA LEU A 138 13.39 8.06 3.82
C LEU A 138 14.83 7.67 4.20
N TYR A 139 15.63 7.23 3.24
CA TYR A 139 17.02 6.81 3.47
C TYR A 139 17.97 7.97 3.78
N ALA A 140 17.69 9.18 3.31
CA ALA A 140 18.48 10.35 3.69
C ALA A 140 18.27 10.75 5.16
N ASN A 141 17.09 10.47 5.72
CA ASN A 141 16.72 10.81 7.09
C ASN A 141 16.96 9.66 8.09
N THR A 142 17.26 8.44 7.64
CA THR A 142 17.69 7.37 8.55
C THR A 142 19.11 7.67 9.06
N PRO A 143 19.32 7.80 10.38
CA PRO A 143 20.65 8.08 10.93
C PRO A 143 21.63 6.95 10.55
N PRO A 144 22.89 7.29 10.21
CA PRO A 144 23.89 6.28 9.87
C PRO A 144 24.08 5.32 11.04
N GLN A 145 24.00 4.01 10.78
CA GLN A 145 24.28 3.00 11.79
C GLN A 145 25.77 3.08 12.19
N PRO A 146 26.10 3.07 13.50
CA PRO A 146 27.47 2.99 13.98
C PRO A 146 28.09 1.59 13.77
#